data_AF-A0A7Y8IDK1-F1
#
_entry.id   AF-A0A7Y8IDK1-F1
#
_cell.length_a   1.000
_cell.length_b   1.000
_cell.length_c   1.000
_cell.angle_alpha   90.00
_cell.angle_beta   90.00
_cell.angle_gamma   90.00
#
_symmetry.space_group_name_H-M   'P 1'
#
loop_
_entity.id
_entity.type
_entity.pdbx_description
1 polymer ?
#
loop_
_entity_poly.entity_id
_entity_poly.type
_entity_poly.pdbx_seq_one_letter_code
_entity_poly.pdbx_strand_id
1 'polypeptide(L)'
;MYSLLEQLLERKEVFMSIFIAIFTVIYSFFVTYFLRMRRQKRTESKDKFVKTLLEGLKTGSITTMDDLVNIYKGIAGLSSEDFSYRYGLSRQLREFLVELVSKNLDKSIDNQVIIDWKQKISEFIRRNEEIFPYADLPPAERNLLSDISTLVEKNDIESVKRKLLELGGMIQARSDDLQKIRGTNKWSVPLSIIGMVLTIAFGLIAIFK
;
A
#
# COMPACT_ATOMS: atom_id res chain seq x y z
N MET A 1 -36.33 19.76 31.00
CA MET A 1 -35.12 19.24 30.30
C MET A 1 -34.24 18.39 31.24
N TYR A 2 -34.01 18.80 32.49
CA TYR A 2 -33.31 17.97 33.50
C TYR A 2 -34.06 16.66 33.87
N SER A 3 -35.40 16.66 33.93
CA SER A 3 -36.17 15.46 34.32
C SER A 3 -36.16 14.31 33.31
N LEU A 4 -35.95 14.61 32.02
CA LEU A 4 -35.84 13.58 30.97
C LEU A 4 -34.48 12.89 30.98
N LEU A 5 -33.42 13.64 31.31
CA LEU A 5 -32.06 13.11 31.43
C LEU A 5 -31.92 12.20 32.66
N GLU A 6 -32.54 12.55 33.79
CA GLU A 6 -32.57 11.70 34.99
C GLU A 6 -33.35 10.40 34.76
N GLN A 7 -34.53 10.46 34.13
CA GLN A 7 -35.29 9.26 33.76
C GLN A 7 -34.55 8.33 32.77
N LEU A 8 -33.74 8.92 31.87
CA LEU A 8 -32.89 8.17 30.93
C LEU A 8 -31.68 7.52 31.62
N LEU A 9 -31.12 8.16 32.65
CA LEU A 9 -30.00 7.66 33.44
C LEU A 9 -30.39 6.52 34.40
N GLU A 10 -31.63 6.51 34.91
CA GLU A 10 -32.13 5.42 35.76
C GLU A 10 -32.32 4.10 34.99
N ARG A 11 -32.65 4.17 33.69
CA ARG A 11 -32.68 2.98 32.80
C ARG A 11 -31.30 2.70 32.23
N LYS A 12 -30.45 2.06 33.04
CA LYS A 12 -29.09 1.64 32.67
C LYS A 12 -28.97 1.01 31.28
N GLU A 13 -29.94 0.19 30.86
CA GLU A 13 -29.94 -0.45 29.54
C GLU A 13 -30.10 0.53 28.37
N VAL A 14 -30.99 1.52 28.52
CA VAL A 14 -31.23 2.55 27.50
C VAL A 14 -30.02 3.48 27.42
N PHE A 15 -29.47 3.88 28.58
CA PHE A 15 -28.25 4.68 28.64
C PHE A 15 -27.05 3.98 27.99
N MET A 16 -26.82 2.70 28.30
CA MET A 16 -25.72 1.92 27.71
C MET A 16 -25.89 1.76 26.20
N SER A 17 -27.12 1.57 25.71
CA SER A 17 -27.41 1.45 24.28
C SER A 17 -27.12 2.75 23.53
N ILE A 18 -27.53 3.89 24.08
CA ILE A 18 -27.24 5.23 23.53
C ILE A 18 -25.73 5.49 23.54
N PHE A 19 -25.05 5.15 24.63
CA PHE A 19 -23.60 5.31 24.76
C PHE A 19 -22.84 4.50 23.70
N ILE A 20 -23.19 3.23 23.50
CA ILE A 20 -22.59 2.36 22.48
C ILE A 20 -22.86 2.90 21.07
N ALA A 21 -24.08 3.37 20.80
CA ALA A 21 -24.42 3.95 19.50
C ALA A 21 -23.57 5.19 19.19
N ILE A 22 -23.45 6.12 20.14
CA ILE A 22 -22.61 7.32 20.01
C ILE A 22 -21.15 6.94 19.82
N PHE A 23 -20.63 6.02 20.64
CA PHE A 23 -19.24 5.59 20.56
C PHE A 23 -18.91 4.91 19.22
N THR A 24 -19.82 4.09 18.70
CA THR A 24 -19.66 3.41 17.41
C THR A 24 -19.61 4.39 16.25
N VAL A 25 -20.47 5.43 16.27
CA VAL A 25 -20.47 6.50 15.26
C VAL A 25 -19.17 7.29 15.31
N ILE A 26 -18.72 7.68 16.51
CA ILE A 26 -17.45 8.43 16.69
C ILE A 26 -16.26 7.60 16.22
N TYR A 27 -16.18 6.33 16.62
CA TYR A 27 -15.10 5.43 16.22
C TYR A 27 -15.08 5.22 14.70
N SER A 28 -16.24 4.95 14.09
CA SER A 28 -16.35 4.76 12.64
C SER A 28 -15.93 6.01 11.87
N PHE A 29 -16.34 7.19 12.33
CA PHE A 29 -15.89 8.46 11.76
C PHE A 29 -14.37 8.62 11.86
N PHE A 30 -13.78 8.36 13.03
CA PHE A 30 -12.36 8.53 13.28
C PHE A 30 -11.50 7.58 12.43
N VAL A 31 -11.87 6.30 12.36
CA VAL A 31 -11.21 5.30 11.50
C VAL A 31 -11.31 5.71 10.03
N THR A 32 -12.49 6.11 9.56
CA THR A 32 -12.68 6.51 8.15
C THR A 32 -11.88 7.77 7.82
N TYR A 33 -11.88 8.77 8.71
CA TYR A 33 -11.10 9.99 8.57
C TYR A 33 -9.59 9.68 8.51
N PHE A 34 -9.09 8.87 9.43
CA PHE A 34 -7.67 8.49 9.49
C PHE A 34 -7.22 7.70 8.25
N LEU A 35 -8.03 6.73 7.81
CA LEU A 35 -7.76 5.97 6.58
C LEU A 35 -7.76 6.88 5.35
N ARG A 36 -8.70 7.82 5.26
CA ARG A 36 -8.76 8.80 4.17
C ARG A 36 -7.54 9.72 4.17
N MET A 37 -7.13 10.23 5.33
CA MET A 37 -5.95 11.07 5.49
C MET A 37 -4.66 10.35 5.05
N ARG A 38 -4.49 9.07 5.43
CA ARG A 38 -3.34 8.27 4.99
C ARG A 38 -3.34 8.02 3.49
N ARG A 39 -4.50 7.71 2.90
CA ARG A 39 -4.64 7.54 1.44
C ARG A 39 -4.30 8.83 0.71
N GLN A 40 -4.84 9.95 1.18
CA GLN A 40 -4.61 11.26 0.58
C GLN A 40 -3.13 11.64 0.57
N LYS A 41 -2.42 11.52 1.70
CA LYS A 41 -0.96 11.78 1.75
C LYS A 41 -0.16 10.92 0.77
N ARG A 42 -0.55 9.64 0.62
CA ARG A 42 0.12 8.73 -0.32
C ARG A 42 -0.12 9.14 -1.78
N THR A 43 -1.33 9.57 -2.10
CA THR A 43 -1.66 10.10 -3.43
C THR A 43 -0.94 11.41 -3.70
N GLU A 44 -0.93 12.34 -2.75
CA GLU A 44 -0.23 13.64 -2.89
C GLU A 44 1.28 13.45 -3.12
N SER A 45 1.92 12.55 -2.38
CA SER A 45 3.34 12.20 -2.57
C SER A 45 3.58 11.60 -3.96
N LYS A 46 2.71 10.71 -4.42
CA LYS A 46 2.77 10.13 -5.77
C LYS A 46 2.63 11.22 -6.84
N ASP A 47 1.60 12.06 -6.76
CA ASP A 47 1.33 13.10 -7.75
C ASP A 47 2.48 14.11 -7.80
N LYS A 48 3.04 14.46 -6.63
CA LYS A 48 4.22 15.31 -6.54
C LYS A 48 5.44 14.66 -7.23
N PHE A 49 5.66 13.37 -7.02
CA PHE A 49 6.73 12.64 -7.70
C PHE A 49 6.56 12.64 -9.22
N VAL A 50 5.38 12.27 -9.72
CA VAL A 50 5.07 12.26 -11.15
C VAL A 50 5.29 13.64 -11.78
N LYS A 51 4.79 14.69 -11.13
CA LYS A 51 4.95 16.07 -11.60
C LYS A 51 6.41 16.51 -11.62
N THR A 52 7.16 16.25 -10.55
CA THR A 52 8.59 16.61 -10.47
C THR A 52 9.43 15.83 -11.47
N LEU A 53 9.14 14.54 -11.68
CA LEU A 53 9.82 13.72 -12.68
C LEU A 53 9.54 14.24 -14.10
N LEU A 54 8.28 14.56 -14.41
CA LEU A 54 7.89 15.12 -15.70
C LEU A 54 8.63 16.44 -15.98
N GLU A 55 8.62 17.37 -15.03
CA GLU A 55 9.30 18.65 -15.17
C GLU A 55 10.82 18.48 -15.28
N GLY A 56 11.39 17.56 -14.51
CA GLY A 56 12.80 17.24 -14.54
C GLY A 56 13.26 16.63 -15.87
N LEU A 57 12.39 15.86 -16.54
CA LEU A 57 12.63 15.36 -17.89
C LEU A 57 12.50 16.46 -18.95
N LYS A 58 11.50 17.35 -18.83
CA LYS A 58 11.31 18.52 -19.73
C LYS A 58 12.50 19.47 -19.69
N THR A 59 13.01 19.75 -18.50
CA THR A 59 14.12 20.68 -18.28
C THR A 59 15.50 20.03 -18.46
N GLY A 60 15.56 18.71 -18.63
CA GLY A 60 16.81 17.96 -18.72
C GLY A 60 17.61 17.92 -17.41
N SER A 61 17.00 18.29 -16.27
CA SER A 61 17.66 18.35 -14.96
C SER A 61 17.83 16.99 -14.29
N ILE A 62 17.05 15.98 -14.67
CA ILE A 62 17.22 14.59 -14.20
C ILE A 62 18.05 13.83 -15.23
N THR A 63 19.34 13.64 -14.95
CA THR A 63 20.27 12.98 -15.89
C THR A 63 20.77 11.65 -15.36
N THR A 64 20.90 11.53 -14.05
CA THR A 64 21.47 10.37 -13.38
C THR A 64 20.45 9.62 -12.53
N MET A 65 20.80 8.39 -12.17
CA MET A 65 20.03 7.58 -11.23
C MET A 65 20.01 8.20 -9.82
N ASP A 66 21.09 8.88 -9.44
CA ASP A 66 21.20 9.53 -8.13
C ASP A 66 20.27 10.74 -8.02
N ASP A 67 20.13 11.54 -9.09
CA ASP A 67 19.15 12.64 -9.15
C ASP A 67 17.74 12.11 -8.86
N LEU A 68 17.38 11.00 -9.50
CA LEU A 68 16.09 10.35 -9.37
C LEU A 68 15.85 9.79 -7.97
N VAL A 69 16.85 9.13 -7.38
CA VAL A 69 16.81 8.62 -6.01
C VAL A 69 16.65 9.76 -5.00
N ASN A 70 17.36 10.86 -5.18
CA ASN A 70 17.31 12.02 -4.29
C ASN A 70 15.94 12.72 -4.34
N ILE A 71 15.37 12.89 -5.53
CA ILE A 71 14.00 13.40 -5.70
C ILE A 71 13.01 12.50 -4.98
N TYR A 72 13.11 11.19 -5.18
CA TYR A 72 12.21 10.23 -4.56
C TYR A 72 12.29 10.27 -3.03
N LYS A 73 13.51 10.22 -2.47
CA LYS A 73 13.73 10.33 -1.01
C LYS A 73 13.18 11.62 -0.44
N GLY A 74 13.43 12.75 -1.10
CA GLY A 74 12.95 14.06 -0.68
C GLY A 74 11.42 14.18 -0.66
N ILE A 75 10.74 13.58 -1.64
CA ILE A 75 9.28 13.60 -1.73
C ILE A 75 8.62 12.61 -0.76
N ALA A 76 9.24 11.44 -0.57
CA ALA A 76 8.73 10.41 0.32
C ALA A 76 9.05 10.69 1.80
N GLY A 77 9.89 11.69 2.10
CA GLY A 77 10.31 12.02 3.46
C GLY A 77 11.13 10.91 4.12
N LEU A 78 11.88 10.16 3.32
CA LEU A 78 12.62 8.97 3.76
C LEU A 78 14.02 9.37 4.24
N SER A 79 14.45 8.73 5.33
CA SER A 79 15.80 8.89 5.85
C SER A 79 16.80 8.07 5.03
N SER A 80 18.10 8.33 5.18
CA SER A 80 19.16 7.56 4.51
C SER A 80 19.18 6.07 4.88
N GLU A 81 18.52 5.67 5.98
CA GLU A 81 18.51 4.31 6.53
C GLU A 81 17.37 3.44 5.97
N ASP A 82 16.40 4.03 5.25
CA ASP A 82 15.20 3.34 4.78
C ASP A 82 15.44 2.52 3.50
N PHE A 83 16.07 1.34 3.57
CA PHE A 83 16.26 0.44 2.40
C PHE A 83 14.98 0.14 1.59
N SER A 84 13.80 0.36 2.17
CA SER A 84 12.47 0.25 1.53
C SER A 84 12.23 1.27 0.41
N TYR A 85 12.98 2.37 0.31
CA TYR A 85 12.69 3.43 -0.68
C TYR A 85 12.84 2.94 -2.13
N ARG A 86 13.77 2.01 -2.36
CA ARG A 86 14.14 1.55 -3.70
C ARG A 86 13.01 0.75 -4.38
N TYR A 87 12.23 0.02 -3.59
CA TYR A 87 11.02 -0.66 -4.05
C TYR A 87 9.96 0.33 -4.55
N GLY A 88 9.66 1.31 -3.69
CA GLY A 88 8.66 2.32 -4.01
C GLY A 88 9.05 3.15 -5.23
N LEU A 89 10.36 3.37 -5.44
CA LEU A 89 10.88 4.02 -6.63
C LEU A 89 10.61 3.21 -7.92
N SER A 90 11.05 1.95 -8.02
CA SER A 90 10.81 1.11 -9.21
C SER A 90 9.31 1.04 -9.55
N ARG A 91 8.47 0.88 -8.54
CA ARG A 91 7.02 0.89 -8.72
C ARG A 91 6.52 2.21 -9.29
N GLN A 92 6.91 3.35 -8.72
CA GLN A 92 6.46 4.66 -9.21
C GLN A 92 6.99 4.98 -10.61
N LEU A 93 8.18 4.52 -10.98
CA LEU A 93 8.71 4.65 -12.34
C LEU A 93 7.90 3.84 -13.36
N ARG A 94 7.50 2.62 -13.01
CA ARG A 94 6.62 1.80 -13.85
C ARG A 94 5.23 2.44 -14.01
N GLU A 95 4.66 2.97 -12.92
CA GLU A 95 3.40 3.72 -12.97
C GLU A 95 3.53 4.98 -13.87
N PHE A 96 4.64 5.73 -13.75
CA PHE A 96 4.93 6.87 -14.60
C PHE A 96 5.04 6.49 -16.09
N LEU A 97 5.70 5.38 -16.42
CA LEU A 97 5.78 4.88 -17.80
C LEU A 97 4.40 4.61 -18.40
N VAL A 98 3.48 4.03 -17.62
CA VAL A 98 2.10 3.80 -18.07
C VAL A 98 1.41 5.13 -18.36
N GLU A 99 1.53 6.10 -17.45
CA GLU A 99 0.91 7.43 -17.61
C GLU A 99 1.52 8.22 -18.79
N LEU A 100 2.82 8.10 -19.01
CA LEU A 100 3.55 8.72 -20.13
C LEU A 100 3.12 8.14 -21.48
N VAL A 101 3.15 6.82 -21.64
CA VAL A 101 2.77 6.15 -22.89
C VAL A 101 1.29 6.35 -23.21
N SER A 102 0.43 6.44 -22.19
CA SER A 102 -1.00 6.71 -22.36
C SER A 102 -1.31 8.17 -22.69
N LYS A 103 -0.29 9.05 -22.77
CA LYS A 103 -0.44 10.52 -22.94
C LYS A 103 -1.35 11.17 -21.87
N ASN A 104 -1.42 10.56 -20.69
CA ASN A 104 -2.23 11.08 -19.59
C ASN A 104 -1.51 12.20 -18.82
N LEU A 105 -0.18 12.25 -18.92
CA LEU A 105 0.63 13.27 -18.26
C LEU A 105 0.55 14.63 -18.94
N ASP A 106 0.67 14.64 -20.28
CA ASP A 106 0.59 15.84 -21.11
C ASP A 106 0.39 15.40 -22.57
N LYS A 107 -0.72 15.83 -23.17
CA LYS A 107 -1.10 15.46 -24.54
C LYS A 107 -0.29 16.18 -25.62
N SER A 108 0.42 17.26 -25.26
CA SER A 108 1.24 18.05 -26.18
C SER A 108 2.65 17.50 -26.37
N ILE A 109 3.04 16.46 -25.62
CA ILE A 109 4.36 15.84 -25.79
C ILE A 109 4.38 15.08 -27.12
N ASP A 110 5.41 15.37 -27.91
CA ASP A 110 5.65 14.68 -29.17
C ASP A 110 5.98 13.19 -28.97
N ASN A 111 5.60 12.36 -29.94
CA ASN A 111 5.81 10.92 -29.87
C ASN A 111 7.29 10.55 -29.77
N GLN A 112 8.19 11.31 -30.41
CA GLN A 112 9.63 11.02 -30.35
C GLN A 112 10.18 11.27 -28.94
N VAL A 113 9.75 12.37 -28.31
CA VAL A 113 10.11 12.71 -26.92
C VAL A 113 9.61 11.64 -25.94
N ILE A 114 8.40 11.10 -26.17
CA ILE A 114 7.85 9.99 -25.38
C ILE A 114 8.74 8.74 -25.49
N ILE A 115 9.23 8.42 -26.70
CA ILE A 115 10.11 7.27 -26.92
C ILE A 115 11.43 7.46 -26.17
N ASP A 116 12.04 8.65 -26.27
CA ASP A 116 13.32 8.96 -25.62
C ASP A 116 13.20 8.89 -24.09
N TRP A 117 12.15 9.47 -23.52
CA TRP A 117 11.90 9.41 -22.09
C TRP A 117 11.56 8.00 -21.62
N LYS A 118 10.77 7.24 -22.38
CA LYS A 118 10.50 5.83 -22.08
C LYS A 118 11.80 5.04 -21.99
N GLN A 119 12.71 5.23 -22.94
CA GLN A 119 14.00 4.53 -22.94
C GLN A 119 14.82 4.90 -21.69
N LYS A 120 14.93 6.20 -21.39
CA LYS A 120 15.66 6.68 -20.21
C LYS A 120 15.10 6.14 -18.89
N ILE A 121 13.78 6.16 -18.72
CA ILE A 121 13.14 5.61 -17.51
C ILE A 121 13.30 4.08 -17.44
N SER A 122 13.23 3.38 -18.58
CA SER A 122 13.47 1.93 -18.63
C SER A 122 14.90 1.58 -18.23
N GLU A 123 15.89 2.39 -18.64
CA GLU A 123 17.27 2.25 -18.19
C GLU A 123 17.43 2.49 -16.69
N PHE A 124 16.75 3.48 -16.12
CA PHE A 124 16.75 3.71 -14.67
C PHE A 124 16.15 2.54 -13.89
N ILE A 125 15.03 1.98 -14.38
CA ILE A 125 14.42 0.78 -13.78
C ILE A 125 15.41 -0.39 -13.84
N ARG A 126 16.01 -0.65 -15.02
CA ARG A 126 16.98 -1.74 -15.20
C ARG A 126 18.17 -1.59 -14.27
N ARG A 127 18.76 -0.38 -14.18
CA ARG A 127 19.88 -0.11 -13.26
C ARG A 127 19.47 -0.30 -11.80
N ASN A 128 18.25 0.09 -11.41
CA ASN A 128 17.79 -0.15 -10.04
C ASN A 128 17.70 -1.64 -9.72
N GLU A 129 17.20 -2.42 -10.67
CA GLU A 129 17.02 -3.87 -10.55
C GLU A 129 18.35 -4.62 -10.61
N GLU A 130 19.32 -4.18 -11.42
CA GLU A 130 20.68 -4.72 -11.42
C GLU A 130 21.36 -4.54 -10.06
N ILE A 131 21.21 -3.37 -9.44
CA ILE A 131 21.80 -3.11 -8.12
C ILE A 131 20.97 -3.79 -7.00
N PHE A 132 19.66 -3.98 -7.19
CA PHE A 132 18.75 -4.57 -6.20
C PHE A 132 17.74 -5.55 -6.83
N PRO A 133 18.18 -6.77 -7.21
CA PRO A 133 17.37 -7.72 -7.99
C PRO A 133 16.11 -8.23 -7.29
N TYR A 134 16.01 -8.03 -5.98
CA TYR A 134 14.91 -8.50 -5.13
C TYR A 134 14.17 -7.38 -4.41
N ALA A 135 14.35 -6.12 -4.82
CA ALA A 135 13.71 -4.97 -4.18
C ALA A 135 12.17 -5.09 -4.14
N ASP A 136 11.59 -5.76 -5.13
CA ASP A 136 10.15 -5.97 -5.26
C ASP A 136 9.55 -6.99 -4.29
N LEU A 137 10.40 -7.70 -3.55
CA LEU A 137 9.97 -8.71 -2.59
C LEU A 137 9.85 -8.14 -1.18
N PRO A 138 8.97 -8.73 -0.35
CA PRO A 138 8.94 -8.38 1.07
C PRO A 138 10.29 -8.69 1.74
N PRO A 139 10.59 -8.04 2.87
CA PRO A 139 11.94 -8.08 3.46
C PRO A 139 12.47 -9.49 3.73
N ALA A 140 11.60 -10.41 4.16
CA ALA A 140 11.99 -11.77 4.48
C ALA A 140 12.44 -12.54 3.23
N GLU A 141 11.63 -12.54 2.16
CA GLU A 141 11.94 -13.17 0.88
C GLU A 141 13.16 -12.54 0.21
N ARG A 142 13.27 -11.20 0.30
CA ARG A 142 14.40 -10.45 -0.25
C ARG A 142 15.72 -10.86 0.39
N ASN A 143 15.77 -10.88 1.71
CA ASN A 143 16.98 -11.27 2.44
C ASN A 143 17.36 -12.72 2.10
N LEU A 144 16.37 -13.61 2.04
CA LEU A 144 16.60 -15.01 1.74
C LEU A 144 17.17 -15.23 0.32
N LEU A 145 16.63 -14.53 -0.69
CA LEU A 145 17.18 -14.60 -2.05
C LEU A 145 18.55 -13.95 -2.17
N SER A 146 18.80 -12.86 -1.42
CA SER A 146 20.13 -12.24 -1.34
C SER A 146 21.16 -13.21 -0.75
N ASP A 147 20.78 -13.94 0.31
CA ASP A 147 21.62 -14.98 0.91
C ASP A 147 21.90 -16.09 -0.10
N ILE A 148 20.87 -16.57 -0.81
CA ILE A 148 21.02 -17.63 -1.83
C ILE A 148 22.02 -17.20 -2.91
N SER A 149 21.89 -15.99 -3.45
CA SER A 149 22.82 -15.49 -4.48
C SER A 149 24.26 -15.42 -3.96
N THR A 150 24.45 -14.92 -2.74
CA THR A 150 25.77 -14.88 -2.08
C THR A 150 26.35 -16.28 -1.87
N LEU A 151 25.52 -17.26 -1.53
CA LEU A 151 25.95 -18.65 -1.31
C LEU A 151 26.28 -19.39 -2.62
N VAL A 152 25.55 -19.09 -3.70
CA VAL A 152 25.84 -19.57 -5.05
C VAL A 152 27.21 -19.07 -5.51
N GLU A 153 27.51 -17.78 -5.32
CA GLU A 153 28.83 -17.21 -5.64
C GLU A 153 29.97 -17.88 -4.86
N LYS A 154 29.69 -18.31 -3.63
CA LYS A 154 30.65 -19.03 -2.77
C LYS A 154 30.73 -20.53 -3.05
N ASN A 155 29.97 -21.06 -4.04
CA ASN A 155 29.83 -22.50 -4.32
C ASN A 155 29.41 -23.35 -3.10
N ASP A 156 28.71 -22.76 -2.12
CA ASP A 156 28.19 -23.50 -0.95
C ASP A 156 26.80 -24.10 -1.25
N ILE A 157 26.80 -25.18 -2.02
CA ILE A 157 25.58 -25.83 -2.53
C ILE A 157 24.69 -26.37 -1.40
N GLU A 158 25.27 -26.83 -0.29
CA GLU A 158 24.48 -27.36 0.84
C GLU A 158 23.71 -26.24 1.56
N SER A 159 24.35 -25.09 1.79
CA SER A 159 23.64 -23.92 2.33
C SER A 159 22.60 -23.36 1.36
N VAL A 160 22.85 -23.41 0.04
CA VAL A 160 21.85 -23.05 -0.97
C VAL A 160 20.62 -23.95 -0.88
N LYS A 161 20.81 -25.28 -0.81
CA LYS A 161 19.69 -26.23 -0.65
C LYS A 161 18.86 -25.94 0.60
N ARG A 162 19.52 -25.70 1.74
CA ARG A 162 18.84 -25.34 3.00
C ARG A 162 18.01 -24.06 2.85
N LYS A 163 18.58 -23.02 2.23
CA LYS A 163 17.87 -21.75 2.00
C LYS A 163 16.70 -21.90 1.01
N LEU A 164 16.82 -22.75 -0.01
CA LEU A 164 15.71 -23.05 -0.90
C LEU A 164 14.56 -23.79 -0.19
N LEU A 165 14.87 -24.66 0.78
CA LEU A 165 13.85 -25.28 1.63
C LEU A 165 13.16 -24.25 2.53
N GLU A 166 13.92 -23.31 3.13
CA GLU A 166 13.36 -22.18 3.88
C GLU A 166 12.41 -21.34 3.00
N LEU A 167 12.79 -21.07 1.74
CA LEU A 167 11.96 -20.34 0.78
C LEU A 167 10.66 -21.10 0.48
N GLY A 168 10.77 -22.41 0.23
CA GLY A 168 9.63 -23.27 -0.02
C GLY A 168 8.64 -23.28 1.14
N GLY A 169 9.15 -23.39 2.38
CA GLY A 169 8.32 -23.31 3.58
C GLY A 169 7.60 -21.97 3.73
N MET A 170 8.28 -20.85 3.41
CA MET A 170 7.69 -19.52 3.44
C MET A 170 6.58 -19.35 2.39
N ILE A 171 6.81 -19.85 1.17
CA ILE A 171 5.80 -19.84 0.10
C ILE A 171 4.57 -20.68 0.51
N GLN A 172 4.80 -21.85 1.09
CA GLN A 172 3.72 -22.72 1.55
C GLN A 172 2.89 -22.06 2.65
N ALA A 173 3.54 -21.53 3.69
CA ALA A 173 2.84 -20.83 4.77
C ALA A 173 1.99 -19.67 4.24
N ARG A 174 2.50 -18.90 3.27
CA ARG A 174 1.76 -17.81 2.64
C ARG A 174 0.56 -18.30 1.82
N SER A 175 0.71 -19.42 1.13
CA SER A 175 -0.39 -20.06 0.39
C SER A 175 -1.50 -20.49 1.36
N ASP A 176 -1.13 -21.11 2.47
CA ASP A 176 -2.07 -21.57 3.50
C ASP A 176 -2.82 -20.39 4.13
N ASP A 177 -2.11 -19.30 4.44
CA ASP A 177 -2.72 -18.05 4.92
C ASP A 177 -3.70 -17.45 3.91
N LEU A 178 -3.32 -17.40 2.62
CA LEU A 178 -4.20 -16.90 1.56
C LEU A 178 -5.45 -17.77 1.41
N GLN A 179 -5.33 -19.10 1.52
CA GLN A 179 -6.47 -20.01 1.50
C GLN A 179 -7.38 -19.78 2.71
N LYS A 180 -6.80 -19.63 3.91
CA LYS A 180 -7.56 -19.33 5.13
C LYS A 180 -8.31 -18.01 5.02
N ILE A 181 -7.66 -16.93 4.56
CA ILE A 181 -8.29 -15.62 4.34
C ILE A 181 -9.44 -15.73 3.33
N ARG A 182 -9.23 -16.44 2.21
CA ARG A 182 -10.29 -16.67 1.20
C ARG A 182 -11.47 -17.45 1.80
N GLY A 183 -11.18 -18.49 2.58
CA GLY A 183 -12.19 -19.30 3.28
C GLY A 183 -13.01 -18.49 4.28
N THR A 184 -12.34 -17.69 5.12
CA THR A 184 -13.00 -16.79 6.07
C THR A 184 -13.84 -15.73 5.37
N ASN A 185 -13.31 -15.06 4.33
CA ASN A 185 -14.04 -14.03 3.61
C ASN A 185 -15.28 -14.55 2.88
N LYS A 186 -15.26 -15.81 2.40
CA LYS A 186 -16.40 -16.42 1.69
C LYS A 186 -17.68 -16.45 2.53
N TRP A 187 -17.55 -16.62 3.85
CA TRP A 187 -18.70 -16.73 4.76
C TRP A 187 -18.88 -15.52 5.67
N SER A 188 -17.77 -14.92 6.11
CA SER A 188 -17.79 -13.82 7.07
C SER A 188 -18.36 -12.53 6.46
N VAL A 189 -18.13 -12.27 5.17
CA VAL A 189 -18.68 -11.09 4.48
C VAL A 189 -20.21 -11.18 4.32
N PRO A 190 -20.80 -12.26 3.77
CA PRO A 190 -22.26 -12.42 3.74
C PRO A 190 -22.90 -12.40 5.13
N LEU A 191 -22.27 -13.05 6.12
CA LEU A 191 -22.79 -13.09 7.49
C LEU A 191 -22.80 -11.70 8.13
N SER A 192 -21.76 -10.89 7.88
CA SER A 192 -21.70 -9.50 8.36
C SER A 192 -22.78 -8.63 7.73
N ILE A 193 -23.08 -8.83 6.44
CA ILE A 193 -24.19 -8.15 5.75
C ILE A 193 -25.53 -8.52 6.39
N ILE A 194 -25.78 -9.81 6.63
CA ILE A 194 -27.01 -10.30 7.28
C ILE A 194 -27.12 -9.71 8.70
N GLY A 195 -26.04 -9.74 9.49
CA GLY A 195 -26.01 -9.17 10.84
C GLY A 195 -26.28 -7.66 10.85
N MET A 196 -25.73 -6.91 9.89
CA MET A 196 -25.98 -5.47 9.74
C MET A 196 -27.46 -5.21 9.41
N VAL A 197 -28.03 -5.95 8.46
CA VAL A 197 -29.45 -5.83 8.07
C VAL A 197 -30.38 -6.14 9.25
N LEU A 198 -30.10 -7.22 9.99
CA LEU A 198 -30.87 -7.57 11.19
C LEU A 198 -30.76 -6.50 12.28
N THR A 199 -29.57 -5.94 12.50
CA THR A 199 -29.37 -4.87 13.48
C THR A 199 -30.18 -3.62 13.13
N ILE A 200 -30.21 -3.24 11.84
CA ILE A 200 -31.04 -2.13 11.36
C ILE A 200 -32.53 -2.46 11.54
N ALA A 201 -32.96 -3.66 11.17
CA ALA A 201 -34.36 -4.08 11.30
C ALA A 201 -34.84 -4.07 12.75
N PHE A 202 -34.07 -4.65 13.69
CA PHE A 202 -34.40 -4.63 15.12
C PHE A 202 -34.34 -3.23 15.71
N GLY A 203 -33.38 -2.40 15.28
CA GLY A 203 -33.32 -0.99 15.66
C GLY A 203 -34.58 -0.23 15.26
N LEU A 204 -35.08 -0.44 14.04
CA LEU A 204 -36.34 0.16 13.58
C LEU A 204 -37.55 -0.37 14.37
N ILE A 205 -37.65 -1.68 14.57
CA ILE A 205 -38.75 -2.29 15.34
C ILE A 205 -38.79 -1.75 16.77
N ALA A 206 -37.64 -1.56 17.41
CA ALA A 206 -37.54 -1.01 18.76
C ALA A 206 -37.93 0.48 18.87
N ILE A 207 -37.91 1.23 17.76
CA ILE A 207 -38.35 2.63 17.73
C ILE A 207 -39.85 2.73 17.48
N PHE A 208 -40.42 1.82 16.68
CA PHE A 208 -41.84 1.84 16.31
C PHE A 208 -42.76 1.04 17.24
N LYS A 209 -42.21 0.37 18.26
CA LYS A 209 -42.94 -0.42 19.24
C LYS A 209 -42.60 0.07 20.65
#